data_AF-A0A524JIU7-F1
#
_entry.id   AF-A0A524JIU7-F1
#
_cell.length_a   1.000
_cell.length_b   1.000
_cell.length_c   1.000
_cell.angle_alpha   90.00
_cell.angle_beta   90.00
_cell.angle_gamma   90.00
#
_symmetry.space_group_name_H-M   'P 1'
#
loop_
_entity.id
_entity.type
_entity.pdbx_description
1 polymer ?
#
loop_
_entity_poly.entity_id
_entity_poly.type
_entity_poly.pdbx_seq_one_letter_code
_entity_poly.pdbx_strand_id
1 'polypeptide(L)' 'MAKRFRPNMIHIYLHPEEDKFVKDYAESNYLTVSELIRGWIHETMKSEGIDIKEPTLPKILIRRTK' A
#
# COMPACT_ATOMS: atom_id res chain seq x y z
N MET A 1 -22.44 -14.50 -2.74
CA MET A 1 -22.09 -13.17 -3.29
C MET A 1 -20.67 -12.82 -2.91
N ALA A 2 -19.76 -12.58 -3.87
CA ALA A 2 -18.43 -12.09 -3.56
C ALA A 2 -18.54 -10.61 -3.11
N LYS A 3 -18.27 -10.34 -1.82
CA LYS A 3 -18.12 -8.97 -1.33
C LYS A 3 -16.93 -8.35 -2.08
N ARG A 4 -17.18 -7.34 -2.92
CA ARG A 4 -16.11 -6.52 -3.51
C ARG A 4 -15.36 -5.85 -2.35
N PHE A 5 -14.10 -6.23 -2.16
CA PHE A 5 -13.21 -5.56 -1.23
C PHE A 5 -12.84 -4.21 -1.86
N ARG A 6 -13.36 -3.11 -1.30
CA ARG A 6 -12.89 -1.77 -1.65
C ARG A 6 -11.84 -1.38 -0.62
N PRO A 7 -10.62 -1.00 -1.04
CA PRO A 7 -9.64 -0.46 -0.11
C PRO A 7 -10.25 0.76 0.60
N ASN A 8 -10.01 0.89 1.91
CA ASN A 8 -10.32 2.12 2.60
C ASN A 8 -9.40 3.21 2.03
N MET A 9 -10.01 4.27 1.48
CA MET A 9 -9.27 5.41 0.94
C MET A 9 -8.78 6.27 2.09
N ILE A 10 -7.49 6.64 2.07
CA ILE A 10 -6.89 7.55 3.03
C ILE A 10 -6.58 8.84 2.29
N HIS A 11 -6.97 9.97 2.86
CA HIS A 11 -6.58 11.30 2.38
C HIS A 11 -5.44 11.82 3.25
N ILE A 12 -4.32 12.15 2.63
CA ILE A 12 -3.14 12.71 3.29
C ILE A 12 -2.99 14.14 2.79
N TYR A 13 -2.94 15.09 3.71
CA TYR A 13 -2.70 16.50 3.41
C TYR A 13 -1.24 16.80 3.72
N LEU A 14 -0.49 17.18 2.69
CA LEU A 14 0.94 17.49 2.77
C LEU A 14 1.15 18.97 2.46
N HIS A 15 2.21 19.55 3.03
CA HIS A 15 2.69 20.84 2.58
C HIS A 15 3.12 20.76 1.10
N PRO A 16 3.01 21.82 0.28
CA PRO A 16 3.35 21.75 -1.15
C PRO A 16 4.76 21.23 -1.45
N GLU A 17 5.73 21.53 -0.58
CA GLU A 17 7.11 21.04 -0.72
C GLU A 17 7.22 19.52 -0.48
N GLU A 18 6.48 19.01 0.51
CA GLU A 18 6.42 17.59 0.83
C GLU A 18 5.68 16.81 -0.26
N ASP A 19 4.57 17.35 -0.77
CA ASP A 19 3.82 16.78 -1.90
C ASP A 19 4.71 16.67 -3.14
N LYS A 20 5.48 17.71 -3.45
CA LYS A 20 6.45 17.69 -4.55
C LYS A 20 7.51 16.61 -4.32
N PHE A 21 8.13 16.58 -3.15
CA PHE A 21 9.15 15.59 -2.81
C PHE A 21 8.62 14.15 -2.98
N VAL A 22 7.44 13.86 -2.45
CA VAL A 22 6.83 12.52 -2.53
C VAL A 22 6.56 12.12 -3.98
N LYS A 23 6.09 13.04 -4.82
CA LYS A 23 5.84 12.79 -6.24
C LYS A 23 7.13 12.53 -7.01
N ASP A 24 8.12 13.40 -6.85
CA ASP A 24 9.42 13.28 -7.54
C ASP A 24 10.13 11.98 -7.11
N TYR A 25 10.07 11.63 -5.82
CA TYR A 25 10.63 10.39 -5.31
C TYR A 25 9.90 9.16 -5.86
N ALA A 26 8.57 9.16 -5.90
CA ALA A 26 7.79 8.06 -6.47
C ALA A 26 8.13 7.86 -7.96
N GLU A 27 8.17 8.94 -8.73
CA GLU A 27 8.47 8.92 -10.16
C GLU A 27 9.88 8.39 -10.45
N SER A 28 10.89 8.89 -9.74
CA SER A 28 12.29 8.44 -9.90
C SER A 28 12.50 6.95 -9.58
N ASN A 29 11.59 6.36 -8.78
CA ASN A 29 11.62 4.95 -8.40
C ASN A 29 10.61 4.09 -9.18
N TYR A 30 9.96 4.63 -10.21
CA TYR A 30 8.94 3.93 -11.00
C TYR A 30 7.78 3.39 -10.16
N LEU A 31 7.39 4.12 -9.12
CA LEU A 31 6.28 3.80 -8.23
C LEU A 31 5.15 4.81 -8.37
N THR A 32 3.93 4.39 -8.05
CA THR A 32 2.86 5.35 -7.73
C THR A 32 3.06 5.93 -6.33
N VAL A 33 2.57 7.15 -6.08
CA VAL A 33 2.56 7.76 -4.74
C VAL A 33 1.90 6.83 -3.72
N SER A 34 0.82 6.15 -4.10
CA SER A 34 0.14 5.17 -3.24
C SER A 34 1.01 3.98 -2.86
N GLU A 35 1.82 3.46 -3.78
CA GLU A 35 2.75 2.35 -3.51
C GLU A 35 3.90 2.80 -2.61
N LEU A 36 4.46 3.98 -2.88
CA LEU A 36 5.50 4.58 -2.04
C LEU A 36 5.02 4.75 -0.59
N ILE A 37 3.87 5.42 -0.39
CA ILE A 37 3.31 5.65 0.94
C ILE A 37 2.99 4.32 1.64
N ARG A 38 2.45 3.34 0.91
CA ARG A 38 2.18 2.01 1.45
C ARG A 38 3.46 1.32 1.92
N GLY A 39 4.52 1.36 1.11
CA GLY A 39 5.82 0.80 1.45
C GLY A 39 6.42 1.48 2.68
N TRP A 40 6.34 2.81 2.75
CA TRP A 40 6.82 3.56 3.89
C TRP A 40 6.09 3.20 5.19
N ILE A 41 4.74 3.16 5.17
CA ILE A 41 3.95 2.72 6.33
C ILE A 41 4.36 1.31 6.77
N HIS A 42 4.57 0.41 5.82
CA HIS A 42 4.99 -0.96 6.12
C HIS A 42 6.34 -1.01 6.86
N GLU A 43 7.34 -0.30 6.35
CA GLU A 43 8.67 -0.26 6.97
C GLU A 43 8.66 0.42 8.34
N THR A 44 7.90 1.51 8.51
CA THR A 44 7.74 2.17 9.81
C THR A 44 7.13 1.22 10.84
N MET A 45 6.02 0.56 10.51
CA MET A 45 5.36 -0.38 11.42
C MET A 45 6.27 -1.58 11.77
N LYS A 46 7.03 -2.09 10.80
CA LYS A 46 8.02 -3.15 11.03
C LYS A 46 9.12 -2.69 12.00
N SER A 47 9.60 -1.46 11.85
CA SER A 47 10.62 -0.88 12.76
C SER A 47 10.11 -0.69 14.19
N GLU A 48 8.80 -0.49 14.37
CA GLU A 48 8.13 -0.40 15.67
C GLU A 48 7.80 -1.77 16.28
N GLY A 49 8.15 -2.87 15.60
CA GLY A 49 7.87 -4.24 16.05
C GLY A 49 6.42 -4.69 15.82
N ILE A 50 5.67 -3.99 14.97
CA ILE A 50 4.31 -4.38 14.58
C ILE A 50 4.39 -5.40 13.44
N ASP A 51 3.98 -6.64 13.71
CA ASP A 51 3.92 -7.70 12.69
C ASP A 51 2.73 -7.48 11.74
N ILE A 52 3.00 -6.89 10.57
CA ILE A 52 2.00 -6.71 9.52
C ILE A 52 1.93 -7.98 8.69
N LYS A 53 0.87 -8.78 8.88
CA LYS A 53 0.53 -9.84 7.94
C LYS A 53 0.08 -9.23 6.63
N GLU A 54 0.83 -9.48 5.56
CA GLU A 54 0.40 -9.10 4.22
C GLU A 54 -0.97 -9.70 3.91
N PRO A 55 -1.84 -8.98 3.18
CA PRO A 55 -3.10 -9.51 2.71
C PRO A 55 -2.85 -10.68 1.76
N THR A 56 -2.93 -11.90 2.29
CA THR A 56 -2.85 -13.12 1.48
C THR A 56 -4.08 -13.25 0.59
N LEU A 57 -3.87 -13.73 -0.64
CA LEU A 57 -4.98 -14.10 -1.50
C LEU A 57 -5.87 -15.13 -0.79
N PRO A 58 -7.20 -14.96 -0.80
CA PRO A 58 -8.09 -15.90 -0.13
C PRO A 58 -7.91 -17.30 -0.74
N LYS A 59 -7.66 -18.29 0.13
CA LYS A 59 -7.39 -19.70 -0.23
C LYS A 59 -8.44 -20.35 -1.15
N ILE A 60 -9.61 -19.74 -1.29
CA ILE A 60 -10.75 -20.22 -2.10
C ILE A 60 -10.44 -20.18 -3.61
N LEU A 61 -9.56 -19.31 -4.08
CA LEU A 61 -9.26 -19.19 -5.52
C LEU A 61 -8.29 -20.25 -6.06
N ILE A 62 -7.63 -21.04 -5.18
CA ILE A 62 -6.60 -22.02 -5.58
C ILE A 62 -7.22 -23.36 -6.05
N ARG A 63 -8.55 -23.53 -5.98
CA ARG A 63 -9.23 -24.80 -6.30
C ARG A 63 -9.80 -24.94 -7.73
N ARG A 64 -9.52 -24.02 -8.66
CA ARG A 64 -10.12 -24.07 -10.02
C ARG A 64 -9.10 -24.14 -11.17
N THR A 65 -8.02 -24.87 -10.96
CA THR A 65 -7.13 -25.33 -12.04
C THR A 65 -6.84 -26.81 -11.82
N LYS A 66 -7.79 -27.64 -12.22
CA LYS A 66 -7.59 -29.04 -12.62
C LYS A 66 -8.41 -29.27 -13.87
#